data_AF-A0A3P3R5U1-F1
#
_entry.id   AF-A0A3P3R5U1-F1
#
_cell.length_a   1.000
_cell.length_b   1.000
_cell.length_c   1.000
_cell.angle_alpha   90.00
_cell.angle_beta   90.00
_cell.angle_gamma   90.00
#
_symmetry.space_group_name_H-M   'P 1'
#
loop_
_entity.id
_entity.type
_entity.pdbx_description
1 polymer ?
#
loop_
_entity_poly.entity_id
_entity_poly.type
_entity_poly.pdbx_seq_one_letter_code
_entity_poly.pdbx_strand_id
1 'polypeptide(L)'
;MTEWIRVYAGDCTAEYQGPVARTARGHVVVLVKPDGTVLVHDRSGYSPAVWLTRAASLAIDHDEHPRITAVDGEQRLTVRFHHLAGCSEYPVSVAGVPVGPSDTADGTGPYVRSRGPVVDIASGDQYALKRESTVIDQSCACGLPLIRIGRAETGDQLRCLDPGCGQSN
;
A
#
# COMPACT_ATOMS: atom_id res chain seq x y z
N MET A 1 4.90 10.02 -5.21
CA MET A 1 6.00 9.09 -5.56
C MET A 1 5.39 7.71 -5.70
N THR A 2 5.68 6.99 -6.78
CA THR A 2 5.27 5.59 -6.91
C THR A 2 6.02 4.76 -5.86
N GLU A 3 5.28 4.13 -4.96
CA GLU A 3 5.85 3.20 -3.99
C GLU A 3 5.95 1.80 -4.62
N TRP A 4 6.91 1.00 -4.15
CA TRP A 4 7.21 -0.31 -4.74
C TRP A 4 7.22 -1.41 -3.69
N ILE A 5 6.58 -2.53 -3.98
CA ILE A 5 6.82 -3.78 -3.24
C ILE A 5 7.92 -4.54 -3.96
N ARG A 6 8.94 -4.97 -3.21
CA ARG A 6 9.93 -5.93 -3.72
C ARG A 6 9.50 -7.34 -3.36
N VAL A 7 9.51 -8.22 -4.34
CA VAL A 7 9.19 -9.64 -4.17
C VAL A 7 10.44 -10.45 -4.46
N TYR A 8 10.78 -11.35 -3.55
CA TYR A 8 11.84 -12.33 -3.73
C TYR A 8 11.25 -13.72 -3.59
N ALA A 9 11.68 -14.65 -4.43
CA ALA A 9 11.30 -16.05 -4.33
C ALA A 9 12.56 -16.91 -4.36
N GLY A 10 12.62 -17.95 -3.52
CA GLY A 10 13.79 -18.81 -3.48
C GLY A 10 13.81 -19.73 -2.29
N ASP A 11 14.92 -20.45 -2.20
CA ASP A 11 15.23 -21.37 -1.12
C ASP A 11 15.92 -20.60 0.03
N CYS A 12 15.24 -20.40 1.16
CA CYS A 12 15.65 -19.44 2.19
C CYS A 12 15.72 -20.05 3.59
N THR A 13 16.53 -19.43 4.46
CA THR A 13 16.32 -19.47 5.91
C THR A 13 15.90 -18.07 6.38
N ALA A 14 14.77 -17.98 7.06
CA ALA A 14 14.30 -16.78 7.75
C ALA A 14 14.42 -16.96 9.27
N GLU A 15 15.07 -16.02 9.93
CA GLU A 15 15.33 -16.03 11.37
C GLU A 15 14.79 -14.74 11.98
N TYR A 16 13.81 -14.89 12.87
CA TYR A 16 13.28 -13.80 13.68
C TYR A 16 13.80 -13.90 15.11
N GLN A 17 14.38 -12.80 15.57
CA GLN A 17 14.82 -12.57 16.94
C GLN A 17 13.89 -11.53 17.56
N GLY A 18 13.34 -11.83 18.73
CA GLY A 18 12.37 -11.00 19.44
C GLY A 18 11.85 -11.75 20.66
N PRO A 19 10.64 -11.40 21.18
CA PRO A 19 10.09 -12.03 22.38
C PRO A 19 9.94 -13.56 22.27
N VAL A 20 9.64 -14.04 21.06
CA VAL A 20 9.63 -15.47 20.73
C VAL A 20 10.43 -15.66 19.46
N ALA A 21 11.62 -16.22 19.59
CA ALA A 21 12.47 -16.54 18.45
C ALA A 21 11.77 -17.54 17.52
N ARG A 22 11.94 -17.36 16.21
CA ARG A 22 11.38 -18.25 15.20
C ARG A 22 12.37 -18.43 14.06
N THR A 23 12.43 -19.64 13.53
CA THR A 23 13.19 -19.97 12.33
C THR A 23 12.30 -20.72 11.35
N ALA A 24 12.33 -20.32 10.09
CA ALA A 24 11.66 -21.01 8.99
C ALA A 24 12.68 -21.29 7.87
N ARG A 25 12.62 -22.48 7.29
CA ARG A 25 13.49 -22.93 6.19
C ARG A 25 12.62 -23.52 5.08
N GLY A 26 12.84 -23.09 3.85
CA GLY A 26 12.23 -23.73 2.68
C GLY A 26 12.18 -22.81 1.46
N HIS A 27 11.46 -23.26 0.44
CA HIS A 27 11.16 -22.44 -0.74
C HIS A 27 9.99 -21.51 -0.40
N VAL A 28 10.26 -20.21 -0.34
CA VAL A 28 9.32 -19.19 0.17
C VAL A 28 9.26 -17.99 -0.76
N VAL A 29 8.21 -17.19 -0.58
CA VAL A 29 8.08 -15.85 -1.16
C VAL A 29 8.24 -14.82 -0.06
N VAL A 30 9.09 -13.83 -0.28
CA VAL A 30 9.35 -12.72 0.63
C VAL A 30 8.83 -11.43 0.01
N LEU A 31 7.94 -10.77 0.73
CA LEU A 31 7.40 -9.45 0.39
C LEU A 31 8.08 -8.40 1.25
N VAL A 32 8.68 -7.40 0.61
CA VAL A 32 9.23 -6.21 1.28
C VAL A 32 8.39 -5.01 0.86
N LYS A 33 7.67 -4.44 1.82
CA LYS A 33 6.79 -3.28 1.61
C LYS A 33 7.53 -1.95 1.76
N PRO A 34 7.00 -0.87 1.16
CA PRO A 34 7.56 0.47 1.27
C PRO A 34 7.78 0.95 2.72
N ASP A 35 6.88 0.56 3.62
CA ASP A 35 6.96 0.92 5.04
C ASP A 35 7.98 0.09 5.85
N GLY A 36 8.82 -0.72 5.18
CA GLY A 36 9.81 -1.59 5.84
C GLY A 36 9.21 -2.89 6.39
N THR A 37 7.92 -3.17 6.19
CA THR A 37 7.34 -4.46 6.54
C THR A 37 7.90 -5.57 5.66
N VAL A 38 8.39 -6.65 6.28
CA VAL A 38 8.89 -7.86 5.62
C VAL A 38 8.02 -9.05 6.01
N LEU A 39 7.44 -9.74 5.02
CA LEU A 39 6.59 -10.91 5.21
C LEU A 39 7.19 -12.11 4.47
N VAL A 40 7.35 -13.25 5.14
CA VAL A 40 7.81 -14.51 4.55
C VAL A 40 6.65 -15.49 4.48
N HIS A 41 6.17 -15.82 3.28
CA HIS A 41 5.10 -16.78 3.06
C HIS A 41 5.63 -18.10 2.53
N ASP A 42 5.14 -19.21 3.11
CA ASP A 42 5.33 -20.55 2.58
C ASP A 42 4.10 -20.99 1.75
N ARG A 43 4.07 -22.27 1.36
CA ARG A 43 3.02 -22.87 0.51
C ARG A 43 1.60 -22.77 1.12
N SER A 44 1.48 -22.63 2.43
CA SER A 44 0.24 -22.84 3.16
C SER A 44 0.01 -21.80 4.26
N GLY A 45 -1.22 -21.77 4.76
CA GLY A 45 -1.60 -20.82 5.81
C GLY A 45 -1.97 -19.45 5.25
N TYR A 46 -2.89 -18.80 5.95
CA TYR A 46 -3.29 -17.43 5.63
C TYR A 46 -2.21 -16.42 6.07
N SER A 47 -1.54 -16.71 7.19
CA SER A 47 -0.54 -15.82 7.77
C SER A 47 0.87 -16.11 7.23
N PRO A 48 1.77 -15.11 7.22
CA PRO A 48 3.19 -15.36 6.95
C PRO A 48 3.77 -16.34 7.98
N ALA A 49 4.74 -17.15 7.56
CA ALA A 49 5.47 -18.06 8.44
C ALA A 49 6.33 -17.28 9.46
N VAL A 50 6.95 -16.19 9.00
CA VAL A 50 7.75 -15.25 9.80
C VAL A 50 7.58 -13.85 9.22
N TRP A 51 7.54 -12.82 10.06
CA TRP A 51 7.42 -11.43 9.61
C TRP A 51 8.00 -10.43 10.62
N LEU A 52 8.27 -9.22 10.14
CA LEU A 52 8.50 -8.04 10.96
C LEU A 52 7.80 -6.86 10.28
N THR A 53 6.96 -6.13 11.01
CA THR A 53 6.20 -4.99 10.46
C THR A 53 6.90 -3.68 10.76
N ARG A 54 6.87 -2.75 9.81
CA ARG A 54 7.35 -1.37 9.99
C ARG A 54 8.75 -1.27 10.59
N ALA A 55 9.71 -1.95 9.97
CA ALA A 55 11.10 -1.90 10.40
C ALA A 55 11.60 -0.45 10.47
N ALA A 56 12.25 -0.09 11.57
CA ALA A 56 12.96 1.19 11.70
C ALA A 56 14.19 1.24 10.77
N SER A 57 14.76 0.09 10.44
CA SER A 57 15.86 -0.05 9.48
C SER A 57 15.69 -1.30 8.63
N LEU A 58 15.94 -1.16 7.33
CA LEU A 58 15.90 -2.24 6.35
C LEU A 58 17.18 -2.20 5.50
N ALA A 59 17.90 -3.31 5.46
CA ALA A 59 19.05 -3.51 4.58
C ALA A 59 18.80 -4.70 3.66
N ILE A 60 19.11 -4.53 2.38
CA ILE A 60 19.06 -5.59 1.38
C ILE A 60 20.44 -5.68 0.74
N ASP A 61 21.07 -6.84 0.92
CA ASP A 61 22.30 -7.23 0.25
C ASP A 61 21.94 -7.98 -1.03
N HIS A 62 22.51 -7.54 -2.16
CA HIS A 62 22.23 -8.02 -3.50
C HIS A 62 23.36 -8.88 -4.09
N ASP A 63 24.23 -9.43 -3.24
CA ASP A 63 25.24 -10.41 -3.61
C ASP A 63 24.63 -11.71 -4.21
N GLU A 64 25.49 -12.66 -4.62
CA GLU A 64 25.10 -13.97 -5.17
C GLU A 64 24.04 -14.70 -4.33
N HIS A 65 24.08 -14.49 -3.01
CA HIS A 65 23.11 -14.98 -2.04
C HIS A 65 22.47 -13.81 -1.29
N PRO A 66 21.35 -13.25 -1.82
CA PRO A 66 20.75 -12.07 -1.23
C PRO A 66 20.41 -12.24 0.25
N ARG A 67 20.50 -11.15 0.98
CA ARG A 67 20.10 -11.11 2.39
C ARG A 67 19.23 -9.91 2.67
N ILE A 68 18.08 -10.15 3.29
CA ILE A 68 17.18 -9.11 3.76
C ILE A 68 17.29 -9.05 5.27
N THR A 69 17.60 -7.88 5.82
CA THR A 69 17.66 -7.65 7.27
C THR A 69 16.74 -6.49 7.63
N ALA A 70 15.70 -6.78 8.40
CA ALA A 70 14.78 -5.79 8.96
C ALA A 70 14.96 -5.73 10.48
N VAL A 71 15.00 -4.51 11.03
CA VAL A 71 15.23 -4.26 12.45
C VAL A 71 14.22 -3.24 12.97
N ASP A 72 13.63 -3.53 14.13
CA ASP A 72 12.81 -2.58 14.90
C ASP A 72 13.07 -2.78 16.40
N GLY A 73 13.75 -1.81 17.03
CA GLY A 73 14.22 -1.94 18.41
C GLY A 73 15.11 -3.18 18.61
N GLU A 74 14.70 -4.06 19.52
CA GLU A 74 15.37 -5.35 19.80
C GLU A 74 14.95 -6.47 18.85
N GLN A 75 13.96 -6.23 17.99
CA GLN A 75 13.45 -7.22 17.05
C GLN A 75 14.27 -7.19 15.76
N ARG A 76 14.58 -8.36 15.23
CA ARG A 76 15.32 -8.51 13.96
C ARG A 76 14.77 -9.68 13.17
N LEU A 77 14.46 -9.44 11.90
CA LEU A 77 14.20 -10.49 10.92
C LEU A 77 15.35 -10.50 9.90
N THR A 78 16.02 -11.64 9.78
CA THR A 78 17.02 -11.89 8.73
C THR A 78 16.52 -12.99 7.81
N VAL A 79 16.46 -12.72 6.51
CA VAL A 79 16.18 -13.74 5.48
C VAL A 79 17.43 -13.91 4.64
N ARG A 80 17.96 -15.14 4.60
CA ARG A 80 19.13 -15.53 3.80
C ARG A 80 18.68 -16.45 2.69
N PHE A 81 19.01 -16.09 1.44
CA PHE A 81 18.73 -16.92 0.28
C PHE A 81 19.90 -17.87 0.03
N HIS A 82 19.63 -19.16 0.03
CA HIS A 82 20.59 -20.19 -0.40
C HIS A 82 20.57 -20.34 -1.93
N HIS A 83 19.40 -20.15 -2.53
CA HIS A 83 19.23 -20.09 -3.97
C HIS A 83 18.09 -19.11 -4.32
N LEU A 84 18.39 -18.07 -5.09
CA LEU A 84 17.39 -17.13 -5.58
C LEU A 84 16.71 -17.71 -6.82
N ALA A 85 15.39 -17.90 -6.77
CA ALA A 85 14.60 -18.27 -7.95
C ALA A 85 14.22 -17.03 -8.79
N GLY A 86 14.03 -15.88 -8.14
CA GLY A 86 13.83 -14.60 -8.83
C GLY A 86 13.53 -13.45 -7.88
N CYS A 87 13.72 -12.23 -8.36
CA CYS A 87 13.30 -11.02 -7.68
C CYS A 87 12.70 -10.01 -8.67
N SER A 88 11.74 -9.20 -8.20
CA SER A 88 11.12 -8.16 -9.01
C SER A 88 10.54 -7.07 -8.11
N GLU A 89 10.39 -5.88 -8.68
CA GLU A 89 9.73 -4.74 -8.03
C GLU A 89 8.40 -4.48 -8.74
N TYR A 90 7.34 -4.26 -7.97
CA TYR A 90 6.01 -3.99 -8.50
C TYR A 90 5.50 -2.66 -7.94
N PRO A 91 4.99 -1.76 -8.80
CA PRO A 91 4.42 -0.51 -8.33
C PRO A 91 3.16 -0.83 -7.53
N VAL A 92 2.98 -0.14 -6.41
CA VAL A 92 1.81 -0.29 -5.57
C VAL A 92 1.19 1.05 -5.25
N SER A 93 -0.12 1.02 -5.07
CA SER A 93 -0.90 2.15 -4.59
C SER A 93 -1.59 1.77 -3.29
N VAL A 94 -2.17 2.78 -2.65
CA VAL A 94 -3.24 2.54 -1.69
C VAL A 94 -4.38 1.82 -2.39
N ALA A 95 -4.88 0.75 -1.78
CA ALA A 95 -6.11 0.08 -2.19
C ALA A 95 -7.29 0.56 -1.33
N GLY A 96 -8.46 0.69 -1.94
CA GLY A 96 -9.67 1.16 -1.28
C GLY A 96 -10.93 0.87 -2.09
N VAL A 97 -12.06 1.42 -1.63
CA VAL A 97 -13.33 1.34 -2.37
C VAL A 97 -13.30 2.38 -3.49
N PRO A 98 -13.53 2.03 -4.76
CA PRO A 98 -13.61 3.00 -5.84
C PRO A 98 -14.65 4.09 -5.55
N VAL A 99 -14.36 5.34 -5.89
CA VAL A 99 -15.25 6.49 -5.68
C VAL A 99 -15.26 7.42 -6.88
N GLY A 100 -16.46 7.66 -7.43
CA GLY A 100 -16.66 8.48 -8.64
C GLY A 100 -16.45 7.70 -9.94
N PRO A 101 -16.90 8.27 -11.08
CA PRO A 101 -16.76 7.62 -12.38
C PRO A 101 -15.29 7.70 -12.84
N SER A 102 -14.76 6.58 -13.32
CA SER A 102 -13.44 6.50 -13.93
C SER A 102 -13.52 6.90 -15.41
N ASP A 103 -13.81 8.17 -15.70
CA ASP A 103 -13.74 8.72 -17.05
C ASP A 103 -12.37 9.33 -17.27
N THR A 104 -11.35 8.48 -17.33
CA THR A 104 -9.99 8.92 -17.64
C THR A 104 -9.63 8.36 -19.00
N ALA A 105 -10.05 9.09 -20.03
CA ALA A 105 -9.53 8.93 -21.39
C ALA A 105 -7.98 9.06 -21.43
N ASP A 106 -7.39 9.63 -20.38
CA ASP A 106 -5.96 9.95 -20.24
C ASP A 106 -5.16 8.91 -19.42
N GLY A 107 -5.77 7.80 -19.00
CA GLY A 107 -5.05 6.70 -18.33
C GLY A 107 -4.68 6.95 -16.85
N THR A 108 -5.26 7.96 -16.20
CA THR A 108 -5.21 8.12 -14.74
C THR A 108 -6.15 7.09 -14.09
N GLY A 109 -5.67 6.26 -13.17
CA GLY A 109 -6.48 5.19 -12.56
C GLY A 109 -7.63 5.73 -11.69
N PRO A 110 -8.62 4.89 -11.30
CA PRO A 110 -9.76 5.32 -10.49
C PRO A 110 -9.36 5.92 -9.14
N TYR A 111 -10.15 6.88 -8.66
CA TYR A 111 -10.05 7.33 -7.27
C TYR A 111 -10.56 6.26 -6.32
N VAL A 112 -9.86 6.03 -5.20
CA VAL A 112 -10.25 5.08 -4.16
C VAL A 112 -10.34 5.74 -2.80
N ARG A 113 -11.35 5.37 -2.02
CA ARG A 113 -11.48 5.75 -0.62
C ARG A 113 -10.81 4.70 0.26
N SER A 114 -9.77 5.10 0.96
CA SER A 114 -9.03 4.21 1.86
C SER A 114 -8.79 4.90 3.20
N ARG A 115 -9.34 4.32 4.29
CA ARG A 115 -9.14 4.79 5.68
C ARG A 115 -9.38 6.28 5.94
N GLY A 116 -10.16 6.96 5.10
CA GLY A 116 -10.47 8.38 5.26
C GLY A 116 -10.41 9.14 3.95
N PRO A 117 -9.19 9.46 3.44
CA PRO A 117 -9.03 10.22 2.21
C PRO A 117 -9.51 9.46 0.97
N VAL A 118 -9.80 10.24 -0.07
CA VAL A 118 -9.87 9.77 -1.44
C VAL A 118 -8.48 9.90 -2.06
N VAL A 119 -8.01 8.85 -2.74
CA VAL A 119 -6.66 8.77 -3.29
C VAL A 119 -6.75 8.49 -4.78
N ASP A 120 -6.03 9.24 -5.59
CA ASP A 120 -5.78 8.90 -6.99
C ASP A 120 -4.78 7.74 -7.04
N ILE A 121 -5.12 6.59 -7.64
CA ILE A 121 -4.21 5.44 -7.65
C ILE A 121 -3.04 5.59 -8.64
N ALA A 122 -3.15 6.50 -9.62
CA ALA A 122 -2.09 6.76 -10.59
C ALA A 122 -1.08 7.79 -10.07
N SER A 123 -1.54 8.92 -9.54
CA SER A 123 -0.64 9.97 -9.00
C SER A 123 -0.25 9.74 -7.54
N GLY A 124 -1.13 9.11 -6.75
CA GLY A 124 -1.01 8.99 -5.30
C GLY A 124 -1.50 10.22 -4.53
N ASP A 125 -2.07 11.22 -5.22
CA ASP A 125 -2.59 12.43 -4.58
C ASP A 125 -3.76 12.11 -3.64
N GLN A 126 -3.76 12.74 -2.47
CA GLN A 126 -4.73 12.48 -1.42
C GLN A 126 -5.61 13.70 -1.17
N TYR A 127 -6.91 13.45 -1.10
CA TYR A 127 -7.93 14.45 -0.84
C TYR A 127 -8.68 14.10 0.44
N ALA A 128 -8.56 14.95 1.45
CA ALA A 128 -9.24 14.75 2.72
C ALA A 128 -10.75 14.98 2.55
N LEU A 129 -11.56 13.99 2.96
CA LEU A 129 -13.00 14.16 3.06
C LEU A 129 -13.36 14.88 4.35
N LYS A 130 -14.16 15.95 4.25
CA LYS A 130 -14.74 16.59 5.44
C LYS A 130 -15.66 15.60 6.16
N ARG A 131 -15.79 15.76 7.48
CA ARG A 131 -16.79 15.01 8.25
C ARG A 131 -18.18 15.25 7.65
N GLU A 132 -19.01 14.21 7.63
CA GLU A 132 -20.37 14.23 7.06
C GLU A 132 -20.42 14.46 5.53
N SER A 133 -19.29 14.38 4.80
CA SER A 133 -19.31 14.41 3.33
C SER A 133 -19.37 13.01 2.72
N THR A 134 -20.10 12.88 1.61
CA THR A 134 -20.23 11.63 0.84
C THR A 134 -19.84 11.88 -0.60
N VAL A 135 -18.95 11.06 -1.16
CA VAL A 135 -18.62 11.11 -2.59
C VAL A 135 -19.83 10.60 -3.37
N ILE A 136 -20.20 11.31 -4.43
CA ILE A 136 -21.30 10.93 -5.31
C ILE A 136 -20.77 10.52 -6.69
N ASP A 137 -21.60 9.80 -7.43
CA ASP A 137 -21.27 9.31 -8.78
C ASP A 137 -21.46 10.41 -9.84
N GLN A 138 -20.72 11.51 -9.67
CA GLN A 138 -20.65 12.64 -10.59
C GLN A 138 -19.25 13.27 -10.48
N SER A 139 -18.77 13.85 -11.57
CA SER A 139 -17.47 14.54 -11.60
C SER A 139 -17.66 16.05 -11.76
N CYS A 140 -16.76 16.80 -11.14
CA CYS A 140 -16.60 18.23 -11.40
C CYS A 140 -16.01 18.42 -12.81
N ALA A 141 -16.16 19.61 -13.39
CA ALA A 141 -15.53 19.97 -14.66
C ALA A 141 -13.99 19.85 -14.65
N CYS A 142 -13.35 19.85 -13.47
CA CYS A 142 -11.91 19.60 -13.35
C CYS A 142 -11.52 18.11 -13.41
N GLY A 143 -12.48 17.19 -13.52
CA GLY A 143 -12.27 15.74 -13.55
C GLY A 143 -12.30 15.06 -12.17
N LEU A 144 -12.25 15.81 -11.06
CA LEU A 144 -12.33 15.24 -9.72
C LEU A 144 -13.76 14.85 -9.32
N PRO A 145 -13.95 13.84 -8.46
CA PRO A 145 -15.27 13.48 -7.94
C PRO A 145 -15.98 14.64 -7.23
N LEU A 146 -17.31 14.68 -7.33
CA LEU A 146 -18.13 15.57 -6.51
C LEU A 146 -18.42 14.93 -5.14
N ILE A 147 -18.45 15.77 -4.12
CA ILE A 147 -18.85 15.43 -2.77
C ILE A 147 -20.13 16.19 -2.41
N ARG A 148 -21.03 15.48 -1.75
CA ARG A 148 -22.19 16.06 -1.09
C ARG A 148 -21.81 16.45 0.33
N ILE A 149 -22.02 17.71 0.68
CA ILE A 149 -21.77 18.28 1.99
C ILE A 149 -23.09 18.88 2.49
N GLY A 150 -23.50 18.52 3.71
CA GLY A 150 -24.72 19.04 4.30
C GLY A 150 -25.43 17.97 5.12
N ARG A 151 -26.30 18.44 6.02
CA ARG A 151 -27.33 17.60 6.64
C ARG A 151 -28.60 17.75 5.82
N ALA A 152 -29.40 16.69 5.78
CA ALA A 152 -30.68 16.66 5.04
C ALA A 152 -31.59 17.87 5.33
N GLU A 153 -31.43 18.53 6.49
CA GLU A 153 -32.26 19.63 6.97
C GLU A 153 -31.85 21.03 6.44
N THR A 154 -30.59 21.22 6.00
CA THR A 154 -30.07 22.53 5.53
C THR A 154 -29.87 22.61 4.02
N GLY A 155 -30.26 21.57 3.29
CA GLY A 155 -30.03 21.44 1.85
C GLY A 155 -28.65 20.86 1.57
N ASP A 156 -28.64 19.75 0.86
CA ASP A 156 -27.41 19.12 0.37
C ASP A 156 -26.75 20.02 -0.66
N GLN A 157 -25.45 20.27 -0.49
CA GLN A 157 -24.66 21.05 -1.43
C GLN A 157 -23.59 20.16 -2.08
N LEU A 158 -23.53 20.20 -3.41
CA LEU A 158 -22.45 19.55 -4.17
C LEU A 158 -21.24 20.47 -4.27
N ARG A 159 -20.06 19.90 -4.03
CA ARG A 159 -18.76 20.55 -4.13
C ARG A 159 -17.75 19.62 -4.76
N CYS A 160 -16.73 20.20 -5.39
CA CYS A 160 -15.57 19.43 -5.81
C CYS A 160 -14.86 18.81 -4.59
N LEU A 161 -14.28 17.63 -4.79
CA LEU A 161 -13.40 16.99 -3.81
C LEU A 161 -12.19 17.86 -3.44
N ASP A 162 -11.68 18.65 -4.40
CA ASP A 162 -10.66 19.66 -4.12
C ASP A 162 -11.31 20.97 -3.63
N PRO A 163 -11.06 21.39 -2.36
CA PRO A 163 -11.60 22.64 -1.84
C PRO A 163 -11.01 23.90 -2.50
N GLY A 164 -9.88 23.79 -3.20
CA GLY A 164 -9.27 24.87 -3.98
C GLY A 164 -9.84 25.02 -5.39
N CYS A 165 -10.73 24.10 -5.80
CA CYS A 165 -11.32 24.14 -7.13
C CYS A 165 -12.29 25.33 -7.26
N GLY A 166 -11.97 26.25 -8.18
CA GLY A 166 -12.81 27.41 -8.51
C GLY A 166 -13.92 27.12 -9.52
N GLN A 167 -14.03 25.88 -10.00
CA GLN A 167 -15.06 25.48 -10.96
C GLN A 167 -16.38 25.23 -10.22
N SER A 168 -17.42 25.98 -10.54
CA SER A 168 -18.80 25.65 -10.19
C SER A 168 -19.31 24.56 -11.13
N ASN A 169 -20.04 23.58 -10.58
CA ASN A 169 -20.80 22.63 -11.38
C ASN A 169 -21.92 23.33 -12.15
#